data_AF-A0A9X9P9M2-F1
#
_entry.id   AF-A0A9X9P9M2-F1
#
_cell.length_a   1.000
_cell.length_b   1.000
_cell.length_c   1.000
_cell.angle_alpha   90.00
_cell.angle_beta   90.00
_cell.angle_gamma   90.00
#
_symmetry.space_group_name_H-M   'P 1'
#
loop_
_entity.id
_entity.type
_entity.pdbx_description
1 polymer ?
#
loop_
_entity_poly.entity_id
_entity_poly.type
_entity_poly.pdbx_seq_one_letter_code
_entity_poly.pdbx_strand_id
1 'polypeptide(L)'
;MVDFFVAMPVEASSGQQTGQAFIAEWLLDAPRPTTEEIETYETLYEGILAIFRQPSPIAVGAERDRRIDAGFVFDDVLYQSRPEDRENIAGAVKAATDAIAAGASSGDYGWQRLLDPNAPEVFRWIAADNTTHPMDAQTVIRFGYTALGHKQAHIFAARELKDMDPVPADYATNPAYWP
;
A
#
# COMPACT_ATOMS: atom_id res chain seq x y z
N MET A 1 -32.83 21.02 -4.33
CA MET A 1 -33.03 20.88 -2.87
C MET A 1 -32.36 19.58 -2.48
N VAL A 2 -31.62 19.55 -1.35
CA VAL A 2 -30.93 18.34 -0.88
C VAL A 2 -31.80 17.71 0.20
N ASP A 3 -32.04 16.42 0.10
CA ASP A 3 -32.96 15.70 1.00
C ASP A 3 -32.29 15.29 2.32
N PHE A 4 -31.01 14.93 2.28
CA PHE A 4 -30.20 14.57 3.44
C PHE A 4 -28.71 14.68 3.09
N PHE A 5 -27.87 14.77 4.13
CA PHE A 5 -26.41 14.71 4.00
C PHE A 5 -25.88 13.42 4.62
N VAL A 6 -24.94 12.78 3.93
CA VAL A 6 -24.22 11.59 4.40
C VAL A 6 -22.78 11.99 4.71
N ALA A 7 -22.26 11.50 5.84
CA ALA A 7 -20.86 11.66 6.21
C ALA A 7 -20.19 10.30 6.40
N MET A 8 -18.88 10.24 6.15
CA MET A 8 -18.04 9.12 6.56
C MET A 8 -17.12 9.57 7.69
N PRO A 9 -17.01 8.79 8.78
CA PRO A 9 -16.00 9.06 9.79
C PRO A 9 -14.61 8.80 9.20
N VAL A 10 -13.71 9.77 9.41
CA VAL A 10 -12.32 9.70 8.98
C VAL A 10 -11.39 10.02 10.16
N GLU A 11 -10.20 9.45 10.15
CA GLU A 11 -9.12 9.86 11.02
C GLU A 11 -8.63 11.25 10.58
N ALA A 12 -8.62 12.22 11.50
CA ALA A 12 -8.38 13.61 11.15
C ALA A 12 -6.99 13.90 10.57
N SER A 13 -5.98 13.10 10.94
CA SER A 13 -4.59 13.26 10.51
C SER A 13 -4.33 12.72 9.10
N SER A 14 -5.00 11.62 8.73
CA SER A 14 -4.73 10.86 7.50
C SER A 14 -5.85 10.98 6.47
N GLY A 15 -7.05 11.37 6.89
CA GLY A 15 -8.27 11.29 6.07
C GLY A 15 -8.74 9.86 5.83
N GLN A 16 -8.13 8.86 6.48
CA GLN A 16 -8.50 7.46 6.32
C GLN A 16 -9.87 7.19 6.93
N GLN A 17 -10.74 6.47 6.22
CA GLN A 17 -12.05 6.06 6.72
C GLN A 17 -11.93 5.14 7.94
N THR A 18 -12.63 5.48 9.03
CA THR A 18 -12.58 4.75 10.31
C THR A 18 -13.87 4.01 10.66
N GLY A 19 -14.91 4.12 9.83
CA GLY A 19 -16.21 3.53 10.10
C GLY A 19 -17.18 3.64 8.92
N GLN A 20 -18.41 3.20 9.13
CA GLN A 20 -19.44 3.22 8.10
C GLN A 20 -20.02 4.62 7.90
N ALA A 21 -20.50 4.89 6.68
CA ALA A 21 -21.22 6.11 6.37
C ALA A 21 -22.50 6.21 7.22
N PHE A 22 -22.86 7.43 7.63
CA PHE A 22 -24.08 7.71 8.39
C PHE A 22 -24.77 8.98 7.87
N ILE A 23 -26.08 9.10 8.13
CA ILE A 23 -26.83 10.31 7.80
C ILE A 23 -26.47 11.39 8.83
N ALA A 24 -25.74 12.41 8.38
CA ALA A 24 -25.32 13.54 9.21
C ALA A 24 -26.47 14.53 9.40
N GLU A 25 -27.23 14.81 8.34
CA GLU A 25 -28.36 15.74 8.37
C GLU A 25 -29.55 15.18 7.60
N TRP A 26 -30.76 15.47 8.07
CA TRP A 26 -32.01 15.00 7.48
C TRP A 26 -32.90 16.22 7.24
N LEU A 27 -33.16 16.52 5.97
CA LEU A 27 -33.86 17.74 5.54
C LEU A 27 -35.24 17.45 4.93
N LEU A 28 -35.64 16.17 4.91
CA LEU A 28 -36.96 15.76 4.45
C LEU A 28 -38.04 16.14 5.47
N ASP A 29 -39.20 16.58 4.95
CA ASP A 29 -40.45 16.71 5.71
C ASP A 29 -41.10 15.32 5.90
N ALA A 30 -40.30 14.39 6.42
CA ALA A 30 -40.67 13.02 6.74
C ALA A 30 -39.95 12.63 8.04
N PRO A 31 -40.52 11.75 8.88
CA PRO A 31 -39.82 11.26 10.06
C PRO A 31 -38.56 10.48 9.66
N ARG A 32 -37.52 10.55 10.48
CA ARG A 32 -36.36 9.67 10.33
C ARG A 32 -36.81 8.22 10.60
N PRO A 33 -36.34 7.24 9.82
CA PRO A 33 -36.64 5.83 10.08
C PRO A 33 -36.19 5.42 11.49
N THR A 34 -37.01 4.62 12.15
CA THR A 34 -36.67 3.89 13.38
C THR A 34 -35.69 2.76 13.08
N THR A 35 -35.03 2.23 14.12
CA THR A 35 -34.16 1.05 13.98
C THR A 35 -34.90 -0.16 13.40
N GLU A 36 -36.12 -0.42 13.85
CA GLU A 36 -36.94 -1.54 13.36
C GLU A 36 -37.32 -1.38 11.88
N GLU A 37 -37.63 -0.15 11.44
CA GLU A 37 -37.85 0.16 10.02
C GLU A 37 -36.58 -0.03 9.20
N ILE A 38 -35.41 0.37 9.73
CA ILE A 38 -34.12 0.14 9.06
C ILE A 38 -33.85 -1.36 8.90
N GLU A 39 -33.98 -2.16 9.96
CA GLU A 39 -33.80 -3.61 9.92
C GLU A 39 -34.78 -4.29 8.93
N THR A 40 -36.02 -3.79 8.89
CA THR A 40 -37.02 -4.23 7.91
C THR A 40 -36.58 -3.91 6.49
N TYR A 41 -36.08 -2.70 6.23
CA TYR A 41 -35.56 -2.33 4.91
C TYR A 41 -34.28 -3.11 4.55
N GLU A 42 -33.40 -3.40 5.50
CA GLU A 42 -32.22 -4.24 5.24
C GLU A 42 -32.61 -5.63 4.78
N THR A 43 -33.63 -6.22 5.42
CA THR A 43 -34.17 -7.53 5.03
C THR A 43 -34.86 -7.46 3.68
N LEU A 44 -35.72 -6.45 3.46
CA LEU A 44 -36.49 -6.29 2.22
C LEU A 44 -35.58 -6.08 1.00
N TYR A 45 -34.48 -5.33 1.18
CA TYR A 45 -33.55 -4.98 0.11
C TYR A 45 -32.25 -5.78 0.15
N GLU A 46 -32.22 -6.93 0.84
CA GLU A 46 -31.01 -7.74 1.02
C GLU A 46 -30.29 -8.04 -0.31
N GLY A 47 -31.01 -8.43 -1.36
CA GLY A 47 -30.41 -8.72 -2.66
C GLY A 47 -29.76 -7.51 -3.33
N ILE A 48 -30.35 -6.32 -3.17
CA ILE A 48 -29.78 -5.06 -3.68
C ILE A 48 -28.56 -4.67 -2.82
N LEU A 49 -28.69 -4.77 -1.50
CA LEU A 49 -27.60 -4.51 -0.56
C LEU A 49 -26.43 -5.47 -0.77
N ALA A 50 -26.69 -6.73 -1.12
CA ALA A 50 -25.65 -7.71 -1.42
C ALA A 50 -24.79 -7.29 -2.62
N ILE A 51 -25.38 -6.65 -3.64
CA ILE A 51 -24.67 -6.08 -4.79
C ILE A 51 -23.84 -4.87 -4.36
N PHE A 52 -24.43 -3.95 -3.59
CA PHE A 52 -23.72 -2.76 -3.09
C PHE A 52 -22.61 -3.08 -2.08
N ARG A 53 -22.75 -4.19 -1.34
CA ARG A 53 -21.76 -4.69 -0.37
C ARG A 53 -20.67 -5.52 -1.04
N GLN A 54 -20.78 -5.89 -2.32
CA GLN A 54 -19.68 -6.55 -3.01
C GLN A 54 -18.44 -5.63 -3.04
N PRO A 55 -17.25 -6.17 -2.79
CA PRO A 55 -16.02 -5.41 -2.98
C PRO A 55 -15.94 -4.87 -4.40
N SER A 56 -15.56 -3.61 -4.54
CA SER A 56 -15.37 -3.00 -5.85
C SER A 56 -13.93 -3.15 -6.33
N PRO A 57 -13.66 -3.04 -7.64
CA PRO A 57 -12.30 -2.91 -8.16
C PRO A 57 -11.49 -1.75 -7.55
N ILE A 58 -12.17 -0.74 -7.01
CA ILE A 58 -11.55 0.37 -6.27
C ILE A 58 -11.04 -0.14 -4.91
N ALA A 59 -11.83 -0.92 -4.19
CA ALA A 59 -11.43 -1.50 -2.90
C ALA A 59 -10.20 -2.42 -3.04
N VAL A 60 -10.14 -3.24 -4.10
CA VAL A 60 -8.95 -4.03 -4.44
C VAL A 60 -7.74 -3.14 -4.75
N GLY A 61 -7.96 -2.00 -5.40
CA GLY A 61 -6.89 -1.00 -5.65
C GLY A 61 -6.34 -0.40 -4.35
N ALA A 62 -7.22 -0.03 -3.42
CA ALA A 62 -6.81 0.50 -2.12
C ALA A 62 -6.02 -0.54 -1.31
N GLU A 63 -6.46 -1.80 -1.31
CA GLU A 63 -5.77 -2.87 -0.59
C GLU A 63 -4.39 -3.18 -1.20
N ARG A 64 -4.30 -3.19 -2.54
CA ARG A 64 -3.00 -3.27 -3.24
C ARG A 64 -2.05 -2.18 -2.75
N ASP A 65 -2.51 -0.93 -2.77
CA ASP A 65 -1.65 0.21 -2.44
C ASP A 65 -1.22 0.16 -0.97
N ARG A 66 -2.14 -0.19 -0.06
CA ARG A 66 -1.84 -0.44 1.36
C ARG A 66 -0.74 -1.49 1.54
N ARG A 67 -0.81 -2.61 0.82
CA ARG A 67 0.18 -3.71 0.92
C ARG A 67 1.52 -3.35 0.31
N ILE A 68 1.53 -2.65 -0.82
CA ILE A 68 2.78 -2.15 -1.40
C ILE A 68 3.47 -1.21 -0.40
N ASP A 69 2.74 -0.24 0.15
CA ASP A 69 3.28 0.76 1.06
C ASP A 69 3.67 0.20 2.45
N ALA A 70 3.10 -0.95 2.85
CA ALA A 70 3.44 -1.64 4.09
C ALA A 70 4.90 -2.16 4.14
N GLY A 71 5.61 -2.16 3.00
CA GLY A 71 7.01 -2.55 2.93
C GLY A 71 7.24 -3.95 2.37
N PHE A 72 8.51 -4.34 2.28
CA PHE A 72 8.93 -5.64 1.78
C PHE A 72 10.07 -6.19 2.63
N VAL A 73 10.18 -7.52 2.67
CA VAL A 73 11.27 -8.21 3.36
C VAL A 73 12.42 -8.43 2.40
N PHE A 74 13.64 -8.11 2.84
CA PHE A 74 14.89 -8.40 2.15
C PHE A 74 15.92 -8.85 3.18
N ASP A 75 16.57 -9.99 2.94
CA ASP A 75 17.52 -10.62 3.88
C ASP A 75 16.97 -10.66 5.33
N ASP A 76 15.72 -11.14 5.48
CA ASP A 76 14.97 -11.24 6.74
C ASP A 76 14.68 -9.92 7.48
N VAL A 77 14.91 -8.77 6.82
CA VAL A 77 14.66 -7.43 7.38
C VAL A 77 13.53 -6.74 6.62
N LEU A 78 12.60 -6.12 7.36
CA LEU A 78 11.50 -5.34 6.79
C LEU A 78 11.97 -3.91 6.44
N TYR A 79 11.76 -3.50 5.19
CA TYR A 79 12.06 -2.17 4.70
C TYR A 79 10.81 -1.44 4.24
N GLN A 80 10.81 -0.12 4.42
CA GLN A 80 9.73 0.76 3.98
C GLN A 80 9.68 0.82 2.45
N SER A 81 8.47 0.96 1.89
CA SER A 81 8.27 1.01 0.45
C SER A 81 7.21 2.02 0.04
N ARG A 82 7.07 3.14 0.76
CA ARG A 82 6.16 4.23 0.36
C ARG A 82 6.64 4.88 -0.95
N PRO A 83 5.84 5.72 -1.63
CA PRO A 83 6.25 6.35 -2.89
C PRO A 83 7.65 6.96 -2.87
N GLU A 84 7.96 7.75 -1.85
CA GLU A 84 9.24 8.40 -1.63
C GLU A 84 10.38 7.40 -1.37
N ASP A 85 10.11 6.32 -0.61
CA ASP A 85 11.12 5.30 -0.32
C ASP A 85 11.51 4.58 -1.61
N ARG A 86 10.54 4.25 -2.47
CA ARG A 86 10.80 3.59 -3.76
C ARG A 86 11.59 4.49 -4.71
N GLU A 87 11.35 5.79 -4.70
CA GLU A 87 12.14 6.77 -5.45
C GLU A 87 13.59 6.78 -4.97
N ASN A 88 13.80 6.84 -3.64
CA ASN A 88 15.12 6.79 -3.03
C ASN A 88 15.85 5.47 -3.37
N ILE A 89 15.15 4.34 -3.31
CA ILE A 89 15.69 3.03 -3.68
C ILE A 89 16.13 3.03 -5.14
N ALA A 90 15.30 3.54 -6.06
CA ALA A 90 15.65 3.62 -7.48
C ALA A 90 16.89 4.50 -7.72
N GLY A 91 16.98 5.65 -7.02
CA GLY A 91 18.16 6.52 -7.04
C GLY A 91 19.42 5.80 -6.54
N ALA A 92 19.31 5.07 -5.42
CA ALA A 92 20.42 4.29 -4.86
C ALA A 92 20.86 3.15 -5.79
N VAL A 93 19.93 2.47 -6.46
CA VAL A 93 20.23 1.44 -7.48
C VAL A 93 21.02 2.05 -8.64
N LYS A 94 20.62 3.24 -9.11
CA LYS A 94 21.35 3.93 -10.19
C LYS A 94 22.78 4.26 -9.75
N ALA A 95 22.94 4.86 -8.56
CA ALA A 95 24.24 5.16 -8.00
C ALA A 95 25.10 3.88 -7.82
N ALA A 96 24.53 2.81 -7.27
CA ALA A 96 25.23 1.54 -7.12
C ALA A 96 25.69 0.96 -8.47
N THR A 97 24.85 1.06 -9.51
CA THR A 97 25.20 0.64 -10.88
C THR A 97 26.38 1.44 -11.43
N ASP A 98 26.38 2.76 -11.25
CA ASP A 98 27.48 3.62 -11.68
C ASP A 98 28.77 3.34 -10.92
N ALA A 99 28.68 3.08 -9.62
CA ALA A 99 29.83 2.73 -8.80
C ALA A 99 30.44 1.38 -9.21
N ILE A 100 29.62 0.38 -9.55
CA ILE A 100 30.11 -0.89 -10.12
C ILE A 100 30.84 -0.64 -11.43
N ALA A 101 30.32 0.20 -12.31
CA ALA A 101 31.01 0.59 -13.54
C ALA A 101 32.34 1.32 -13.27
N ALA A 102 32.43 2.05 -12.15
CA ALA A 102 33.65 2.70 -11.68
C ALA A 102 34.61 1.78 -10.90
N GLY A 103 34.24 0.51 -10.68
CA GLY A 103 35.09 -0.51 -10.05
C GLY A 103 34.69 -0.96 -8.64
N ALA A 104 33.50 -0.59 -8.13
CA ALA A 104 33.01 -1.07 -6.85
C ALA A 104 32.93 -2.61 -6.81
N SER A 105 33.62 -3.20 -5.84
CA SER A 105 33.68 -4.66 -5.66
C SER A 105 32.72 -5.11 -4.57
N SER A 106 32.31 -6.38 -4.60
CA SER A 106 31.50 -6.93 -3.51
C SER A 106 32.28 -6.89 -2.19
N GLY A 107 31.59 -6.58 -1.09
CA GLY A 107 32.16 -6.33 0.22
C GLY A 107 32.73 -4.91 0.41
N ASP A 108 32.81 -4.08 -0.63
CA ASP A 108 33.16 -2.68 -0.50
C ASP A 108 31.93 -1.85 -0.09
N TYR A 109 31.79 -1.59 1.21
CA TYR A 109 30.72 -0.75 1.72
C TYR A 109 30.96 0.76 1.52
N GLY A 110 32.16 1.17 1.12
CA GLY A 110 32.52 2.57 0.85
C GLY A 110 32.32 3.00 -0.60
N TRP A 111 31.67 2.16 -1.41
CA TRP A 111 31.52 2.29 -2.86
C TRP A 111 31.03 3.66 -3.35
N GLN A 112 30.23 4.39 -2.55
CA GLN A 112 29.74 5.72 -2.93
C GLN A 112 30.87 6.73 -3.15
N ARG A 113 32.03 6.52 -2.52
CA ARG A 113 33.20 7.41 -2.69
C ARG A 113 33.85 7.36 -4.06
N LEU A 114 33.55 6.33 -4.84
CA LEU A 114 33.93 6.28 -6.26
C LEU A 114 33.15 7.32 -7.09
N LEU A 115 32.00 7.80 -6.58
CA LEU A 115 31.13 8.78 -7.24
C LEU A 115 31.22 10.17 -6.59
N ASP A 116 31.30 10.22 -5.26
CA ASP A 116 31.46 11.45 -4.48
C ASP A 116 32.50 11.24 -3.37
N PRO A 117 33.70 11.84 -3.46
CA PRO A 117 34.74 11.71 -2.43
C PRO A 117 34.30 12.12 -1.02
N ASN A 118 33.25 12.94 -0.87
CA ASN A 118 32.73 13.38 0.42
C ASN A 118 31.63 12.45 0.98
N ALA A 119 31.26 11.39 0.26
CA ALA A 119 30.29 10.42 0.72
C ALA A 119 30.76 9.72 2.02
N PRO A 120 29.81 9.19 2.83
CA PRO A 120 30.14 8.43 4.03
C PRO A 120 31.12 7.27 3.77
N GLU A 121 31.85 6.86 4.82
CA GLU A 121 32.77 5.70 4.76
C GLU A 121 32.06 4.39 4.47
N VAL A 122 30.81 4.29 4.88
CA VAL A 122 29.96 3.09 4.78
C VAL A 122 28.59 3.54 4.34
N PHE A 123 28.16 3.08 3.16
CA PHE A 123 26.77 3.19 2.75
C PHE A 123 25.89 2.30 3.62
N ARG A 124 24.79 2.87 4.14
CA ARG A 124 23.82 2.17 4.98
C ARG A 124 22.41 2.48 4.54
N TRP A 125 21.55 1.48 4.61
CA TRP A 125 20.11 1.67 4.52
C TRP A 125 19.47 1.63 5.91
N ILE A 126 18.36 2.34 6.11
CA ILE A 126 17.59 2.34 7.35
C ILE A 126 16.36 1.44 7.15
N ALA A 127 16.24 0.41 7.99
CA ALA A 127 15.10 -0.51 7.97
C ALA A 127 13.86 0.12 8.64
N ALA A 128 12.70 -0.52 8.50
CA ALA A 128 11.43 -0.01 9.03
C ALA A 128 11.43 0.12 10.57
N ASP A 129 12.28 -0.64 11.26
CA ASP A 129 12.49 -0.58 12.71
C ASP A 129 13.57 0.46 13.13
N ASN A 130 14.04 1.28 12.19
CA ASN A 130 15.12 2.26 12.33
C ASN A 130 16.53 1.66 12.57
N THR A 131 16.72 0.35 12.41
CA THR A 131 18.07 -0.23 12.40
C THR A 131 18.81 0.12 11.10
N THR A 132 20.14 0.22 11.17
CA THR A 132 20.97 0.53 9.99
C THR A 132 21.71 -0.69 9.49
N HIS A 133 21.71 -0.90 8.18
CA HIS A 133 22.29 -2.08 7.54
C HIS A 133 23.30 -1.65 6.46
N PRO A 134 24.58 -2.02 6.59
CA PRO A 134 25.58 -1.71 5.56
C PRO A 134 25.32 -2.54 4.31
N MET A 135 25.38 -1.91 3.13
CA MET A 135 25.15 -2.57 1.85
C MET A 135 26.24 -2.19 0.84
N ASP A 136 26.91 -3.19 0.26
CA ASP A 136 27.75 -2.98 -0.92
C ASP A 136 26.88 -2.66 -2.14
N ALA A 137 27.49 -2.17 -3.22
CA ALA A 137 26.75 -1.75 -4.42
C ALA A 137 25.90 -2.90 -5.00
N GLN A 138 26.43 -4.12 -5.00
CA GLN A 138 25.74 -5.31 -5.51
C GLN A 138 24.51 -5.65 -4.65
N THR A 139 24.59 -5.48 -3.34
CA THR A 139 23.49 -5.67 -2.39
C THR A 139 22.40 -4.62 -2.60
N VAL A 140 22.76 -3.36 -2.81
CA VAL A 140 21.79 -2.30 -3.14
C VAL A 140 21.02 -2.61 -4.41
N ILE A 141 21.67 -3.19 -5.44
CA ILE A 141 20.97 -3.62 -6.66
C ILE A 141 19.97 -4.74 -6.37
N ARG A 142 20.36 -5.78 -5.62
CA ARG A 142 19.44 -6.88 -5.24
C ARG A 142 18.28 -6.37 -4.39
N PHE A 143 18.56 -5.47 -3.45
CA PHE A 143 17.56 -4.80 -2.62
C PHE A 143 16.54 -4.04 -3.49
N GLY A 144 17.01 -3.26 -4.46
CA GLY A 144 16.15 -2.54 -5.38
C GLY A 144 15.30 -3.44 -6.29
N TYR A 145 15.86 -4.55 -6.78
CA TYR A 145 15.07 -5.53 -7.53
C TYR A 145 14.02 -6.23 -6.66
N THR A 146 14.30 -6.45 -5.37
CA THR A 146 13.31 -6.99 -4.43
C THR A 146 12.17 -5.99 -4.23
N ALA A 147 12.48 -4.70 -4.07
CA ALA A 147 11.47 -3.63 -3.99
C ALA A 147 10.60 -3.54 -5.26
N LEU A 148 11.23 -3.64 -6.44
CA LEU A 148 10.53 -3.68 -7.73
C LEU A 148 9.59 -4.88 -7.82
N GLY A 149 10.10 -6.07 -7.48
CA GLY A 149 9.35 -7.33 -7.50
C GLY A 149 8.13 -7.27 -6.57
N HIS A 150 8.30 -6.77 -5.35
CA HIS A 150 7.21 -6.55 -4.40
C HIS A 150 6.07 -5.72 -5.00
N LYS A 151 6.39 -4.56 -5.57
CA LYS A 151 5.40 -3.68 -6.20
C LYS A 151 4.72 -4.36 -7.41
N GLN A 152 5.49 -5.02 -8.27
CA GLN A 152 4.96 -5.70 -9.45
C GLN A 152 4.02 -6.84 -9.09
N ALA A 153 4.41 -7.69 -8.14
CA ALA A 153 3.61 -8.84 -7.71
C ALA A 153 2.24 -8.39 -7.18
N HIS A 154 2.19 -7.34 -6.36
CA HIS A 154 0.93 -6.78 -5.86
C HIS A 154 0.07 -6.16 -6.98
N ILE A 155 0.68 -5.50 -7.98
CA ILE A 155 -0.07 -4.96 -9.12
C ILE A 155 -0.74 -6.08 -9.93
N PHE A 156 -0.04 -7.18 -10.17
CA PHE A 156 -0.61 -8.32 -10.91
C PHE A 156 -1.66 -9.07 -10.11
N ALA A 157 -1.41 -9.35 -8.82
CA ALA A 157 -2.40 -9.92 -7.90
C ALA A 157 -3.70 -9.09 -7.87
N ALA A 158 -3.57 -7.77 -7.72
CA ALA A 158 -4.72 -6.87 -7.75
C ALA A 158 -5.45 -6.87 -9.10
N ARG A 159 -4.73 -7.08 -10.21
CA ARG A 159 -5.36 -7.16 -11.52
C ARG A 159 -6.18 -8.44 -11.66
N GLU A 160 -5.62 -9.57 -11.25
CA GLU A 160 -6.31 -10.87 -11.26
C GLU A 160 -7.60 -10.82 -10.42
N LEU A 161 -7.54 -10.24 -9.21
CA LEU A 161 -8.71 -10.04 -8.35
C LEU A 161 -9.80 -9.16 -9.00
N LYS A 162 -9.41 -8.14 -9.76
CA LYS A 162 -10.36 -7.24 -10.45
C LYS A 162 -11.02 -7.89 -11.66
N ASP A 163 -10.41 -8.95 -12.19
CA ASP A 163 -10.94 -9.70 -13.33
C ASP A 163 -11.89 -10.83 -12.89
N MET A 164 -12.04 -11.07 -11.58
CA MET A 164 -13.04 -11.97 -11.01
C MET A 164 -14.41 -11.29 -10.92
N ASP A 165 -15.49 -12.04 -11.24
CA ASP A 165 -16.87 -11.55 -11.17
C ASP A 165 -17.76 -12.53 -10.37
N PRO A 166 -18.23 -12.14 -9.17
CA PRO A 166 -17.90 -10.89 -8.47
C PRO A 166 -16.45 -10.92 -7.93
N VAL A 167 -15.91 -9.74 -7.57
CA VAL A 167 -14.67 -9.68 -6.77
C VAL A 167 -14.89 -10.47 -5.47
N PRO A 168 -13.96 -11.35 -5.06
CA PRO A 168 -14.15 -12.17 -3.87
C PRO A 168 -14.39 -11.32 -2.62
N ALA A 169 -15.41 -11.68 -1.83
CA ALA A 169 -15.74 -10.98 -0.58
C ALA A 169 -14.57 -10.99 0.43
N ASP A 170 -13.71 -12.00 0.38
CA ASP A 170 -12.53 -12.20 1.22
C ASP A 170 -11.22 -11.70 0.58
N TYR A 171 -11.29 -10.89 -0.49
CA TYR A 171 -10.12 -10.43 -1.24
C TYR A 171 -9.00 -9.85 -0.35
N ALA A 172 -9.33 -9.19 0.76
CA ALA A 172 -8.37 -8.55 1.65
C ALA A 172 -7.75 -9.49 2.70
N THR A 173 -8.46 -10.55 3.10
CA THR A 173 -8.08 -11.41 4.23
C THR A 173 -7.54 -12.76 3.81
N ASN A 174 -7.84 -13.21 2.59
CA ASN A 174 -7.34 -14.47 2.07
C ASN A 174 -5.88 -14.34 1.61
N PRO A 175 -4.92 -15.03 2.26
CA PRO A 175 -3.51 -14.91 1.95
C PRO A 175 -3.13 -15.53 0.60
N ALA A 176 -4.01 -16.32 -0.03
CA ALA A 176 -3.71 -16.93 -1.32
C ALA A 176 -3.75 -15.92 -2.49
N TYR A 177 -4.37 -14.75 -2.30
CA TYR A 177 -4.51 -13.75 -3.35
C TYR A 177 -3.36 -12.75 -3.44
N TRP A 178 -2.54 -12.65 -2.40
CA TRP A 178 -1.46 -11.66 -2.31
C TRP A 178 -0.15 -12.36 -2.00
N PRO A 179 0.98 -11.86 -2.52
CA PRO A 179 2.30 -12.40 -2.20
C PRO A 179 2.74 -12.11 -0.76
#